data_AF-A0A955NU85-F1
#
_entry.id   AF-A0A955NU85-F1
#
_cell.length_a   1.000
_cell.length_b   1.000
_cell.length_c   1.000
_cell.angle_alpha   90.00
_cell.angle_beta   90.00
_cell.angle_gamma   90.00
#
_symmetry.space_group_name_H-M   'P 1'
#
loop_
_entity.id
_entity.type
_entity.pdbx_description
1 polymer ?
#
loop_
_entity_poly.entity_id
_entity_poly.type
_entity_poly.pdbx_seq_one_letter_code
_entity_poly.pdbx_strand_id
1 'polypeptide(L)'
;HYSDGTARDVTDLSVLSTNDDTVLKVDDSGTVTSGTRGEAYLLARFGQLAVISQAIVLPEGGQPEWPEEAVARNYVDERIFAKLKNLRLVPAEICSDEIFVRRVYLDIVGVLPTVQETTQFLSDSNPDKRAALIDELLDRPEFPEIWAMKWADLLKVKATNELDRKAMHRYNDWLRESFSSNKPLDQMVRELLTSEGGNFTQPAVNYYVVETDPKVIAENVAQVFLGLQIKCAQCHNHPFEQWTMDDYYSFASFFSQVGRKSSSDPREAILYDKKSGEIGHIRTGQAMPPKFLGGTQPEVGGRDRRALVAEWLTSPDNPWFAKNIANRVWEQFFGAGIIDPVDDVRATNPPTHPELLEQLGHRLVETQYDLRALVREICNSYTYQQSTQPRDPENKDTRNFSCQRVRRLPAELLLDAITSVTKHDVKFNNLPKGARAVQVADGNSGNYFLSVFGRPSRDSVCACERRQEPTLGQVLHLINGDTIDTAVQDKNGRVANLVSSTTNDEKVLDELYLAAFSRRPLAEERKSIEVYLADSENRQAVFEDVLWSILNSKEFVFNH
;
A
#
# COMPACT_ATOMS: atom_id res chain seq x y z
N HIS A 1 16.23 9.95 35.46
CA HIS A 1 17.32 9.56 36.38
C HIS A 1 18.64 9.68 35.62
N TYR A 2 19.65 10.28 36.23
CA TYR A 2 20.98 10.43 35.65
C TYR A 2 21.90 9.27 36.09
N SER A 3 23.03 9.09 35.39
CA SER A 3 24.00 8.02 35.65
C SER A 3 24.67 8.10 37.02
N ASP A 4 24.62 9.26 37.66
CA ASP A 4 25.07 9.48 39.04
C ASP A 4 24.02 9.12 40.10
N GLY A 5 22.87 8.57 39.68
CA GLY A 5 21.76 8.18 40.56
C GLY A 5 20.81 9.31 40.93
N THR A 6 21.06 10.55 40.48
CA THR A 6 20.16 11.68 40.76
C THR A 6 18.88 11.63 39.92
N ALA A 7 17.82 12.25 40.43
CA ALA A 7 16.57 12.48 39.71
C ALA A 7 16.27 13.98 39.67
N ARG A 8 15.75 14.44 38.54
CA ARG A 8 15.34 15.83 38.32
C ARG A 8 14.00 15.84 37.63
N ASP A 9 13.10 16.69 38.08
CA ASP A 9 11.90 17.04 37.34
C ASP A 9 12.29 17.93 36.16
N VAL A 10 11.92 17.51 34.96
CA VAL A 10 12.25 18.19 33.70
C VAL A 10 10.99 18.68 32.98
N THR A 11 9.84 18.72 33.66
CA THR A 11 8.56 19.14 33.08
C THR A 11 8.66 20.54 32.47
N ASP A 12 9.18 21.52 33.23
CA ASP A 12 9.36 22.90 32.75
C ASP A 12 10.46 23.05 31.67
N LEU A 13 11.26 22.01 31.45
CA LEU A 13 12.28 21.96 30.40
C LEU A 13 11.85 21.12 29.19
N SER A 14 10.65 20.52 29.26
CA SER A 14 10.12 19.66 28.22
C SER A 14 9.37 20.49 27.19
N VAL A 15 9.56 20.15 25.92
CA VAL A 15 8.75 20.72 24.84
C VAL A 15 7.50 19.87 24.70
N LEU A 16 6.33 20.51 24.81
CA LEU A 16 5.04 19.90 24.53
C LEU A 16 4.61 20.25 23.11
N SER A 17 4.12 19.25 22.38
CA SER A 17 3.53 19.43 21.06
C SER A 17 2.40 18.43 20.84
N THR A 18 1.59 18.65 19.83
CA THR A 18 0.48 17.78 19.43
C THR A 18 0.63 17.36 17.97
N ASN A 19 0.11 16.19 17.62
CA ASN A 19 0.04 15.76 16.22
C ASN A 19 -1.20 16.31 15.47
N ASP A 20 -2.16 16.88 16.19
CA ASP A 20 -3.37 17.49 15.63
C ASP A 20 -3.83 18.69 16.47
N ASP A 21 -3.44 19.90 16.05
CA ASP A 21 -3.81 21.17 16.71
C ASP A 21 -5.31 21.50 16.60
N THR A 22 -6.06 20.83 15.71
CA THR A 22 -7.49 21.04 15.54
C THR A 22 -8.32 20.29 16.58
N VAL A 23 -7.79 19.15 17.05
CA VAL A 23 -8.37 18.37 18.14
C VAL A 23 -7.82 18.84 19.48
N LEU A 24 -6.52 19.10 19.57
CA LEU A 24 -5.87 19.42 20.83
C LEU A 24 -4.74 20.42 20.61
N LYS A 25 -4.88 21.62 21.14
CA LYS A 25 -3.90 22.70 20.97
C LYS A 25 -3.01 22.84 22.20
N VAL A 26 -1.71 23.01 21.98
CA VAL A 26 -0.72 23.31 23.03
C VAL A 26 -0.18 24.72 22.80
N ASP A 27 -0.12 25.54 23.85
CA ASP A 27 0.51 26.86 23.78
C ASP A 27 1.96 26.86 24.30
N ASP A 28 2.66 27.98 24.13
CA ASP A 28 4.06 28.15 24.53
C ASP A 28 4.30 27.99 26.05
N SER A 29 3.24 28.04 26.86
CA SER A 29 3.30 27.81 28.32
C SER A 29 3.11 26.34 28.70
N GLY A 30 2.80 25.48 27.72
CA GLY A 30 2.47 24.07 27.95
C GLY A 30 1.01 23.83 28.33
N THR A 31 0.15 24.84 28.23
CA THR A 31 -1.29 24.67 28.49
C THR A 31 -1.97 23.98 27.32
N VAL A 32 -2.78 22.96 27.62
CA VAL A 32 -3.47 22.16 26.62
C VAL A 32 -4.95 22.51 26.59
N THR A 33 -5.49 22.81 25.41
CA THR A 33 -6.92 23.14 25.19
C THR A 33 -7.54 22.20 24.17
N SER A 34 -8.73 21.66 24.48
CA SER A 34 -9.52 20.84 23.54
C SER A 34 -10.15 21.69 22.44
N GLY A 35 -10.11 21.19 21.21
CA GLY A 35 -10.75 21.77 20.03
C GLY A 35 -11.94 20.93 19.57
N THR A 36 -11.88 20.45 18.33
CA THR A 36 -12.93 19.65 17.70
C THR A 36 -12.93 18.19 18.16
N ARG A 37 -14.05 17.49 17.95
CA ARG A 37 -14.17 16.04 18.20
C ARG A 37 -13.05 15.29 17.48
N GLY A 38 -12.35 14.42 18.21
CA GLY A 38 -11.34 13.54 17.63
C GLY A 38 -10.39 12.98 18.66
N GLU A 39 -9.28 12.44 18.17
CA GLU A 39 -8.14 12.03 18.99
C GLU A 39 -6.88 12.75 18.57
N ALA A 40 -6.04 13.05 19.54
CA ALA A 40 -4.71 13.61 19.33
C ALA A 40 -3.73 13.01 20.34
N TYR A 41 -2.44 13.11 20.04
CA TYR A 41 -1.37 12.67 20.90
C TYR A 41 -0.53 13.87 21.31
N LEU A 42 -0.43 14.07 22.62
CA LEU A 42 0.51 14.99 23.24
C LEU A 42 1.88 14.33 23.28
N LEU A 43 2.87 14.96 22.67
CA LEU A 43 4.27 14.61 22.79
C LEU A 43 4.92 15.50 23.83
N ALA A 44 5.53 14.90 24.85
CA ALA A 44 6.45 15.56 25.75
C ALA A 44 7.88 15.13 25.44
N ARG A 45 8.77 16.10 25.18
CA ARG A 45 10.15 15.83 24.78
C ARG A 45 11.16 16.54 25.67
N PHE A 46 12.14 15.79 26.16
CA PHE A 46 13.29 16.29 26.90
C PHE A 46 14.59 15.62 26.39
N GLY A 47 15.39 16.36 25.61
CA GLY A 47 16.58 15.80 24.96
C GLY A 47 16.20 14.71 23.94
N GLN A 48 16.71 13.49 24.15
CA GLN A 48 16.39 12.30 23.33
C GLN A 48 15.18 11.51 23.89
N LEU A 49 14.66 11.89 25.06
CA LEU A 49 13.49 11.24 25.65
C LEU A 49 12.22 11.85 25.07
N ALA A 50 11.34 10.99 24.59
CA ALA A 50 10.02 11.33 24.08
C ALA A 50 9.00 10.40 24.73
N VAL A 51 7.93 10.97 25.29
CA VAL A 51 6.78 10.23 25.77
C VAL A 51 5.52 10.81 25.14
N ILE A 52 4.57 9.95 24.82
CA ILE A 52 3.29 10.35 24.26
C ILE A 52 2.16 10.06 25.24
N SER A 53 1.15 10.92 25.24
CA SER A 53 -0.11 10.71 25.95
C SER A 53 -1.27 10.96 24.98
N GLN A 54 -2.21 10.02 24.92
CA GLN A 54 -3.39 10.16 24.08
C GLN A 54 -4.43 11.05 24.79
N ALA A 55 -5.00 11.98 24.03
CA ALA A 55 -6.17 12.75 24.43
C ALA A 55 -7.31 12.50 23.44
N ILE A 56 -8.52 12.37 23.97
CA ILE A 56 -9.74 12.24 23.18
C ILE A 56 -10.63 13.42 23.52
N VAL A 57 -11.07 14.13 22.49
CA VAL A 57 -12.06 15.21 22.60
C VAL A 57 -13.39 14.68 22.09
N LEU A 58 -14.38 14.68 22.96
CA LEU A 58 -15.73 14.20 22.65
C LEU A 58 -16.63 15.38 22.28
N PRO A 59 -17.61 15.17 21.38
CA PRO A 59 -18.60 16.19 21.09
C PRO A 59 -19.51 16.40 22.32
N GLU A 60 -20.08 17.60 22.43
CA GLU A 60 -21.17 17.84 23.39
C GLU A 60 -22.35 16.92 23.08
N GLY A 61 -23.00 16.39 24.13
CA GLY A 61 -24.13 15.46 24.02
C GLY A 61 -23.88 14.09 24.63
N GLY A 62 -24.81 13.17 24.36
CA GLY A 62 -24.77 11.78 24.84
C GLY A 62 -23.97 10.84 23.92
N GLN A 63 -23.92 9.56 24.28
CA GLN A 63 -23.49 8.49 23.37
C GLN A 63 -24.50 8.36 22.22
N PRO A 64 -24.07 8.31 20.95
CA PRO A 64 -24.99 8.04 19.85
C PRO A 64 -25.56 6.62 19.98
N GLU A 65 -26.74 6.42 19.43
CA GLU A 65 -27.32 5.08 19.31
C GLU A 65 -26.46 4.24 18.36
N TRP A 66 -26.06 3.05 18.82
CA TRP A 66 -25.26 2.13 18.00
C TRP A 66 -26.19 1.38 17.03
N PRO A 67 -25.92 1.38 15.72
CA PRO A 67 -26.78 0.70 14.76
C PRO A 67 -26.90 -0.81 15.05
N GLU A 68 -28.11 -1.36 15.04
CA GLU A 68 -28.36 -2.78 15.36
C GLU A 68 -27.65 -3.73 14.38
N GLU A 69 -27.54 -3.31 13.12
CA GLU A 69 -26.88 -4.06 12.04
C GLU A 69 -25.35 -4.01 12.11
N ALA A 70 -24.77 -3.09 12.90
CA ALA A 70 -23.32 -2.96 13.07
C ALA A 70 -22.78 -4.01 14.07
N VAL A 71 -22.88 -5.28 13.66
CA VAL A 71 -22.38 -6.44 14.39
C VAL A 71 -20.99 -6.82 13.88
N ALA A 72 -20.05 -6.99 14.81
CA ALA A 72 -18.68 -7.37 14.48
C ALA A 72 -18.65 -8.78 13.85
N ARG A 73 -17.98 -8.93 12.70
CA ARG A 73 -17.85 -10.21 11.99
C ARG A 73 -16.58 -10.96 12.37
N ASN A 74 -15.55 -10.24 12.76
CA ASN A 74 -14.30 -10.79 13.24
C ASN A 74 -13.58 -9.79 14.16
N TYR A 75 -12.36 -10.15 14.58
CA TYR A 75 -11.56 -9.34 15.48
C TYR A 75 -11.20 -7.95 14.94
N VAL A 76 -11.15 -7.75 13.61
CA VAL A 76 -10.90 -6.42 13.03
C VAL A 76 -12.03 -5.49 13.47
N ASP A 77 -13.27 -5.93 13.28
CA ASP A 77 -14.45 -5.14 13.65
C ASP A 77 -14.54 -4.93 15.16
N GLU A 78 -14.20 -5.94 15.96
CA GLU A 78 -14.20 -5.80 17.42
C GLU A 78 -13.29 -4.66 17.88
N ARG A 79 -12.07 -4.57 17.31
CA ARG A 79 -11.10 -3.52 17.66
C ARG A 79 -11.51 -2.15 17.13
N ILE A 80 -11.97 -2.07 15.88
CA ILE A 80 -12.46 -0.82 15.29
C ILE A 80 -13.68 -0.32 16.07
N PHE A 81 -14.69 -1.16 16.30
CA PHE A 81 -15.92 -0.76 16.98
C PHE A 81 -15.69 -0.36 18.43
N ALA A 82 -14.76 -1.00 19.13
CA ALA A 82 -14.35 -0.57 20.48
C ALA A 82 -13.82 0.88 20.45
N LYS A 83 -12.99 1.22 19.44
CA LYS A 83 -12.47 2.58 19.27
C LYS A 83 -13.57 3.57 18.89
N LEU A 84 -14.41 3.24 17.92
CA LEU A 84 -15.50 4.11 17.48
C LEU A 84 -16.48 4.45 18.62
N LYS A 85 -16.81 3.48 19.49
CA LYS A 85 -17.63 3.71 20.69
C LYS A 85 -16.98 4.68 21.67
N ASN A 86 -15.65 4.59 21.87
CA ASN A 86 -14.92 5.53 22.70
C ASN A 86 -14.96 6.96 22.12
N LEU A 87 -14.92 7.08 20.79
CA LEU A 87 -14.95 8.37 20.07
C LEU A 87 -16.36 8.91 19.81
N ARG A 88 -17.41 8.17 20.18
CA ARG A 88 -18.82 8.49 19.84
C ARG A 88 -19.01 8.66 18.34
N LEU A 89 -18.36 7.78 17.58
CA LEU A 89 -18.54 7.64 16.15
C LEU A 89 -19.35 6.37 15.89
N VAL A 90 -20.26 6.44 14.92
CA VAL A 90 -21.01 5.27 14.45
C VAL A 90 -20.42 4.83 13.11
N PRO A 91 -20.25 3.51 12.88
CA PRO A 91 -19.77 3.00 11.61
C PRO A 91 -20.80 3.26 10.50
N ALA A 92 -20.30 3.47 9.29
CA ALA A 92 -21.12 3.58 8.10
C ALA A 92 -21.90 2.27 7.83
N GLU A 93 -22.92 2.37 7.00
CA GLU A 93 -23.66 1.20 6.51
C GLU A 93 -22.75 0.31 5.66
N ILE A 94 -23.06 -0.98 5.57
CA ILE A 94 -22.42 -1.85 4.59
C ILE A 94 -22.80 -1.37 3.17
N CYS A 95 -21.83 -1.32 2.27
CA CYS A 95 -22.05 -0.90 0.89
C CYS A 95 -22.96 -1.88 0.13
N SER A 96 -23.58 -1.43 -0.97
CA SER A 96 -24.38 -2.28 -1.83
C SER A 96 -23.52 -3.35 -2.53
N ASP A 97 -24.15 -4.36 -3.10
CA ASP A 97 -23.46 -5.45 -3.79
C ASP A 97 -22.72 -4.98 -5.06
N GLU A 98 -23.24 -3.97 -5.75
CA GLU A 98 -22.59 -3.36 -6.91
C GLU A 98 -21.27 -2.67 -6.53
N ILE A 99 -21.29 -1.94 -5.41
CA ILE A 99 -20.08 -1.31 -4.87
C ILE A 99 -19.11 -2.38 -4.39
N PHE A 100 -19.60 -3.38 -3.65
CA PHE A 100 -18.75 -4.44 -3.10
C PHE A 100 -18.02 -5.21 -4.20
N VAL A 101 -18.74 -5.70 -5.22
CA VAL A 101 -18.12 -6.50 -6.29
C VAL A 101 -17.08 -5.71 -7.05
N ARG A 102 -17.34 -4.43 -7.36
CA ARG A 102 -16.35 -3.58 -8.02
C ARG A 102 -15.12 -3.38 -7.14
N ARG A 103 -15.33 -3.02 -5.87
CA ARG A 103 -14.27 -2.70 -4.92
C ARG A 103 -13.35 -3.89 -4.67
N VAL A 104 -13.92 -5.07 -4.41
CA VAL A 104 -13.16 -6.26 -4.04
C VAL A 104 -12.34 -6.79 -5.22
N TYR A 105 -12.86 -6.71 -6.45
CA TYR A 105 -12.09 -7.02 -7.67
C TYR A 105 -10.90 -6.07 -7.83
N LEU A 106 -11.13 -4.76 -7.71
CA LEU A 106 -10.05 -3.76 -7.84
C LEU A 106 -9.00 -3.88 -6.73
N ASP A 107 -9.40 -4.19 -5.50
CA ASP A 107 -8.48 -4.26 -4.37
C ASP A 107 -7.67 -5.57 -4.33
N ILE A 108 -8.30 -6.73 -4.60
CA ILE A 108 -7.66 -8.05 -4.50
C ILE A 108 -6.89 -8.41 -5.77
N VAL A 109 -7.48 -8.18 -6.95
CA VAL A 109 -6.92 -8.63 -8.24
C VAL A 109 -6.59 -7.50 -9.21
N GLY A 110 -6.91 -6.25 -8.87
CA GLY A 110 -6.55 -5.05 -9.65
C GLY A 110 -7.16 -4.99 -11.03
N VAL A 111 -8.31 -5.64 -11.24
CA VAL A 111 -9.10 -5.55 -12.48
C VAL A 111 -10.54 -5.26 -12.15
N LEU A 112 -11.31 -4.79 -13.12
CA LEU A 112 -12.76 -4.75 -13.03
C LEU A 112 -13.34 -6.15 -13.31
N PRO A 113 -14.44 -6.54 -12.64
CA PRO A 113 -15.15 -7.75 -13.01
C PRO A 113 -15.69 -7.65 -14.43
N THR A 114 -15.80 -8.78 -15.11
CA THR A 114 -16.53 -8.86 -16.37
C THR A 114 -18.03 -8.65 -16.14
N VAL A 115 -18.76 -8.25 -17.18
CA VAL A 115 -20.22 -8.07 -17.13
C VAL A 115 -20.91 -9.36 -16.66
N GLN A 116 -20.39 -10.52 -17.05
CA GLN A 116 -20.89 -11.82 -16.63
C GLN A 116 -20.64 -12.09 -15.14
N GLU A 117 -19.41 -11.89 -14.65
CA GLU A 117 -19.07 -12.06 -13.23
C GLU A 117 -19.92 -11.13 -12.35
N THR A 118 -20.08 -9.87 -12.74
CA THR A 118 -20.98 -8.92 -12.06
C THR A 118 -22.41 -9.42 -12.01
N THR A 119 -22.98 -9.79 -13.17
CA THR A 119 -24.39 -10.21 -13.25
C THR A 119 -24.64 -11.50 -12.45
N GLN A 120 -23.68 -12.43 -12.46
CA GLN A 120 -23.74 -13.65 -11.66
C GLN A 120 -23.73 -13.32 -10.16
N PHE A 121 -22.82 -12.47 -9.70
CA PHE A 121 -22.74 -12.08 -8.30
C PHE A 121 -24.00 -11.32 -7.81
N LEU A 122 -24.55 -10.42 -8.63
CA LEU A 122 -25.75 -9.66 -8.28
C LEU A 122 -27.01 -10.53 -8.23
N SER A 123 -27.07 -11.60 -9.03
CA SER A 123 -28.20 -12.54 -9.03
C SER A 123 -28.07 -13.68 -8.01
N ASP A 124 -26.89 -13.87 -7.40
CA ASP A 124 -26.68 -14.84 -6.35
C ASP A 124 -27.40 -14.42 -5.05
N SER A 125 -28.23 -15.32 -4.52
CA SER A 125 -28.99 -15.17 -3.29
C SER A 125 -28.34 -15.84 -2.08
N ASN A 126 -27.17 -16.46 -2.26
CA ASN A 126 -26.40 -17.04 -1.16
C ASN A 126 -26.01 -15.95 -0.14
N PRO A 127 -26.38 -16.08 1.15
CA PRO A 127 -26.00 -15.11 2.17
C PRO A 127 -24.48 -14.94 2.32
N ASP A 128 -23.70 -15.96 1.97
CA ASP A 128 -22.24 -15.96 2.07
C ASP A 128 -21.52 -15.59 0.77
N LYS A 129 -22.24 -15.12 -0.26
CA LYS A 129 -21.66 -14.84 -1.59
C LYS A 129 -20.46 -13.89 -1.56
N ARG A 130 -20.43 -12.93 -0.63
CA ARG A 130 -19.31 -12.00 -0.46
C ARG A 130 -18.03 -12.70 0.01
N ALA A 131 -18.16 -13.59 1.00
CA ALA A 131 -17.04 -14.40 1.49
C ALA A 131 -16.56 -15.37 0.41
N ALA A 132 -17.48 -16.02 -0.30
CA ALA A 132 -17.16 -16.92 -1.40
C ALA A 132 -16.42 -16.19 -2.55
N LEU A 133 -16.84 -14.97 -2.90
CA LEU A 133 -16.16 -14.17 -3.91
C LEU A 133 -14.75 -13.77 -3.46
N ILE A 134 -14.56 -13.41 -2.18
CA ILE A 134 -13.21 -13.12 -1.65
C ILE A 134 -12.31 -14.35 -1.82
N ASP A 135 -12.81 -15.54 -1.48
CA ASP A 135 -12.05 -16.79 -1.60
C ASP A 135 -11.69 -17.10 -3.06
N GLU A 136 -12.64 -16.92 -3.99
CA GLU A 136 -12.39 -17.06 -5.44
C GLU A 136 -11.31 -16.08 -5.93
N LEU A 137 -11.41 -14.81 -5.54
CA LEU A 137 -10.49 -13.77 -5.99
C LEU A 137 -9.07 -13.94 -5.44
N LEU A 138 -8.93 -14.53 -4.26
CA LEU A 138 -7.61 -14.87 -3.76
C LEU A 138 -6.94 -15.87 -4.70
N ASP A 139 -7.64 -16.91 -5.15
CA ASP A 139 -7.07 -17.95 -6.01
C ASP A 139 -6.82 -17.54 -7.48
N ARG A 140 -7.23 -16.33 -7.85
CA ARG A 140 -7.00 -15.78 -9.20
C ARG A 140 -5.51 -15.56 -9.49
N PRO A 141 -5.06 -15.79 -10.74
CA PRO A 141 -3.67 -15.53 -11.15
C PRO A 141 -3.30 -14.05 -11.09
N GLU A 142 -4.28 -13.15 -11.07
CA GLU A 142 -4.05 -11.71 -10.95
C GLU A 142 -3.66 -11.25 -9.53
N PHE A 143 -4.11 -11.95 -8.48
CA PHE A 143 -3.77 -11.64 -7.09
C PHE A 143 -2.24 -11.54 -6.87
N PRO A 144 -1.42 -12.54 -7.23
CA PRO A 144 0.02 -12.45 -7.05
C PRO A 144 0.68 -11.37 -7.91
N GLU A 145 0.06 -10.92 -9.01
CA GLU A 145 0.62 -9.85 -9.85
C GLU A 145 0.54 -8.49 -9.14
N ILE A 146 -0.53 -8.23 -8.39
CA ILE A 146 -0.69 -7.00 -7.61
C ILE A 146 0.37 -6.91 -6.51
N TRP A 147 0.56 -8.01 -5.77
CA TRP A 147 1.55 -8.05 -4.71
C TRP A 147 2.98 -8.03 -5.25
N ALA A 148 3.25 -8.71 -6.37
CA ALA A 148 4.54 -8.62 -7.04
C ALA A 148 4.84 -7.18 -7.50
N MET A 149 3.88 -6.46 -8.09
CA MET A 149 4.04 -5.06 -8.49
C MET A 149 4.36 -4.17 -7.29
N LYS A 150 3.61 -4.29 -6.20
CA LYS A 150 3.81 -3.50 -4.97
C LYS A 150 5.17 -3.75 -4.35
N TRP A 151 5.57 -5.02 -4.24
CA TRP A 151 6.88 -5.38 -3.71
C TRP A 151 8.01 -4.99 -4.65
N ALA A 152 7.78 -5.00 -5.97
CA ALA A 152 8.76 -4.52 -6.93
C ALA A 152 9.07 -3.03 -6.76
N ASP A 153 8.10 -2.22 -6.30
CA ASP A 153 8.34 -0.83 -5.92
C ASP A 153 9.24 -0.75 -4.67
N LEU A 154 8.87 -1.46 -3.60
CA LEU A 154 9.63 -1.49 -2.33
C LEU A 154 11.06 -2.04 -2.48
N LEU A 155 11.25 -2.94 -3.44
CA LEU A 155 12.52 -3.62 -3.68
C LEU A 155 13.31 -3.03 -4.85
N LYS A 156 12.90 -1.86 -5.33
CA LYS A 156 13.59 -1.07 -6.36
C LYS A 156 13.85 -1.86 -7.65
N VAL A 157 12.88 -2.66 -8.11
CA VAL A 157 13.03 -3.48 -9.32
C VAL A 157 13.03 -2.57 -10.56
N LYS A 158 14.21 -2.25 -11.06
CA LYS A 158 14.42 -1.45 -12.28
C LYS A 158 15.76 -1.76 -12.92
N ALA A 159 15.91 -1.53 -14.22
CA ALA A 159 17.22 -1.63 -14.85
C ALA A 159 18.11 -0.44 -14.43
N THR A 160 19.37 -0.70 -14.09
CA THR A 160 20.37 0.32 -13.74
C THR A 160 21.67 0.09 -14.50
N ASN A 161 22.72 0.88 -14.23
CA ASN A 161 24.05 0.60 -14.78
C ASN A 161 24.65 -0.69 -14.20
N GLU A 162 24.27 -1.03 -12.97
CA GLU A 162 24.71 -2.20 -12.21
C GLU A 162 23.81 -3.42 -12.47
N LEU A 163 22.51 -3.19 -12.69
CA LEU A 163 21.52 -4.24 -12.93
C LEU A 163 21.07 -4.28 -14.40
N ASP A 164 21.59 -5.27 -15.14
CA ASP A 164 21.17 -5.56 -16.52
C ASP A 164 19.66 -5.89 -16.61
N ARG A 165 19.05 -5.54 -17.76
CA ARG A 165 17.62 -5.77 -18.01
C ARG A 165 17.20 -7.24 -17.82
N LYS A 166 18.03 -8.19 -18.25
CA LYS A 166 17.73 -9.63 -18.08
C LYS A 166 17.68 -10.00 -16.60
N ALA A 167 18.63 -9.53 -15.80
CA ALA A 167 18.64 -9.77 -14.34
C ALA A 167 17.44 -9.10 -13.67
N MET A 168 17.08 -7.87 -14.06
CA MET A 168 15.88 -7.18 -13.57
C MET A 168 14.61 -7.99 -13.84
N HIS A 169 14.43 -8.50 -15.07
CA HIS A 169 13.26 -9.33 -15.39
C HIS A 169 13.23 -10.62 -14.56
N ARG A 170 14.38 -11.30 -14.39
CA ARG A 170 14.48 -12.48 -13.51
C ARG A 170 14.12 -12.16 -12.06
N TYR A 171 14.51 -10.98 -11.58
CA TYR A 171 14.19 -10.52 -10.23
C TYR A 171 12.68 -10.29 -10.06
N ASN A 172 12.04 -9.64 -11.04
CA ASN A 172 10.60 -9.48 -11.08
C ASN A 172 9.85 -10.82 -11.16
N ASP A 173 10.35 -11.76 -11.98
CA ASP A 173 9.76 -13.10 -12.11
C ASP A 173 9.84 -13.89 -10.81
N TRP A 174 10.95 -13.79 -10.06
CA TRP A 174 11.08 -14.38 -8.73
C TRP A 174 10.06 -13.83 -7.73
N LEU A 175 9.75 -12.53 -7.79
CA LEU A 175 8.68 -11.95 -6.96
C LEU A 175 7.31 -12.54 -7.34
N ARG A 176 6.99 -12.56 -8.63
CA ARG A 176 5.73 -13.15 -9.13
C ARG A 176 5.60 -14.61 -8.71
N GLU A 177 6.66 -15.39 -8.87
CA GLU A 177 6.70 -16.79 -8.46
C GLU A 177 6.47 -16.95 -6.96
N SER A 178 7.13 -16.13 -6.13
CA SER A 178 6.99 -16.15 -4.67
C SER A 178 5.54 -15.92 -4.23
N PHE A 179 4.82 -14.94 -4.81
CA PHE A 179 3.41 -14.74 -4.50
C PHE A 179 2.49 -15.81 -5.11
N SER A 180 2.78 -16.27 -6.33
CA SER A 180 1.96 -17.28 -7.01
C SER A 180 1.98 -18.64 -6.28
N SER A 181 3.12 -18.98 -5.67
CA SER A 181 3.31 -20.19 -4.87
C SER A 181 2.84 -20.04 -3.42
N ASN A 182 2.22 -18.91 -3.06
CA ASN A 182 1.85 -18.55 -1.70
C ASN A 182 3.01 -18.69 -0.70
N LYS A 183 4.21 -18.26 -1.10
CA LYS A 183 5.39 -18.34 -0.23
C LYS A 183 5.15 -17.47 1.03
N PRO A 184 5.36 -18.03 2.24
CA PRO A 184 5.36 -17.26 3.48
C PRO A 184 6.24 -16.00 3.37
N LEU A 185 5.71 -14.84 3.78
CA LEU A 185 6.43 -13.57 3.61
C LEU A 185 7.75 -13.55 4.37
N ASP A 186 7.81 -14.17 5.53
CA ASP A 186 9.04 -14.32 6.30
C ASP A 186 10.08 -15.18 5.57
N GLN A 187 9.68 -16.27 4.95
CA GLN A 187 10.55 -17.08 4.11
C GLN A 187 11.06 -16.28 2.90
N MET A 188 10.18 -15.56 2.20
CA MET A 188 10.57 -14.71 1.08
C MET A 188 11.61 -13.66 1.49
N VAL A 189 11.46 -13.03 2.66
CA VAL A 189 12.40 -12.05 3.20
C VAL A 189 13.72 -12.70 3.62
N ARG A 190 13.68 -13.89 4.25
CA ARG A 190 14.92 -14.64 4.57
C ARG A 190 15.69 -14.97 3.30
N GLU A 191 15.01 -15.54 2.29
CA GLU A 191 15.62 -15.85 0.99
C GLU A 191 16.22 -14.61 0.32
N LEU A 192 15.52 -13.49 0.34
CA LEU A 192 15.99 -12.22 -0.19
C LEU A 192 17.34 -11.81 0.42
N LEU A 193 17.37 -11.73 1.76
CA LEU A 193 18.52 -11.20 2.50
C LEU A 193 19.71 -12.16 2.52
N THR A 194 19.48 -13.47 2.52
CA THR A 194 20.57 -14.47 2.58
C THR A 194 21.00 -15.00 1.22
N SER A 195 20.40 -14.55 0.12
CA SER A 195 20.73 -15.02 -1.22
C SER A 195 22.22 -14.81 -1.58
N GLU A 196 22.81 -15.76 -2.29
CA GLU A 196 24.19 -15.71 -2.81
C GLU A 196 24.26 -16.38 -4.18
N GLY A 197 25.33 -16.12 -4.94
CA GLY A 197 25.54 -16.69 -6.27
C GLY A 197 25.31 -15.71 -7.42
N GLY A 198 25.19 -16.25 -8.63
CA GLY A 198 25.02 -15.47 -9.86
C GLY A 198 23.62 -14.87 -9.96
N ASN A 199 23.52 -13.57 -10.19
CA ASN A 199 22.25 -12.83 -10.17
C ASN A 199 21.27 -13.18 -11.32
N PHE A 200 21.71 -13.96 -12.32
CA PHE A 200 20.82 -14.57 -13.31
C PHE A 200 20.20 -15.89 -12.85
N THR A 201 20.92 -16.65 -12.02
CA THR A 201 20.49 -17.97 -11.54
C THR A 201 19.85 -17.91 -10.16
N GLN A 202 20.21 -16.91 -9.36
CA GLN A 202 19.67 -16.61 -8.03
C GLN A 202 19.10 -15.19 -8.03
N PRO A 203 17.87 -14.97 -8.52
CA PRO A 203 17.39 -13.63 -8.83
C PRO A 203 17.23 -12.70 -7.62
N ALA A 204 17.00 -13.27 -6.43
CA ALA A 204 16.91 -12.53 -5.17
C ALA A 204 18.18 -11.71 -4.85
N VAL A 205 19.35 -12.14 -5.35
CA VAL A 205 20.63 -11.40 -5.23
C VAL A 205 20.53 -9.98 -5.80
N ASN A 206 19.62 -9.75 -6.75
CA ASN A 206 19.48 -8.44 -7.38
C ASN A 206 19.07 -7.33 -6.40
N TYR A 207 18.52 -7.65 -5.24
CA TYR A 207 18.38 -6.69 -4.13
C TYR A 207 19.70 -5.98 -3.79
N TYR A 208 20.79 -6.75 -3.77
CA TYR A 208 22.13 -6.25 -3.54
C TYR A 208 22.81 -5.78 -4.84
N VAL A 209 22.29 -6.03 -6.03
CA VAL A 209 22.87 -5.50 -7.27
C VAL A 209 22.35 -4.09 -7.55
N VAL A 210 21.07 -3.83 -7.26
CA VAL A 210 20.45 -2.51 -7.40
C VAL A 210 21.06 -1.49 -6.44
N GLU A 211 21.36 -1.90 -5.20
CA GLU A 211 21.97 -1.05 -4.19
C GLU A 211 23.26 -1.68 -3.66
N THR A 212 24.34 -0.91 -3.70
CA THR A 212 25.69 -1.41 -3.37
C THR A 212 26.27 -0.81 -2.10
N ASP A 213 25.78 0.35 -1.64
CA ASP A 213 26.23 0.96 -0.40
C ASP A 213 25.60 0.24 0.81
N PRO A 214 26.40 -0.38 1.69
CA PRO A 214 25.87 -1.08 2.86
C PRO A 214 25.06 -0.18 3.80
N LYS A 215 25.33 1.12 3.82
CA LYS A 215 24.56 2.09 4.60
C LYS A 215 23.14 2.26 4.05
N VAL A 216 23.02 2.40 2.73
CA VAL A 216 21.72 2.53 2.06
C VAL A 216 20.94 1.21 2.11
N ILE A 217 21.62 0.07 2.02
CA ILE A 217 21.00 -1.24 2.25
C ILE A 217 20.40 -1.30 3.66
N ALA A 218 21.13 -0.89 4.68
CA ALA A 218 20.65 -0.89 6.05
C ALA A 218 19.43 0.01 6.24
N GLU A 219 19.45 1.21 5.65
CA GLU A 219 18.30 2.13 5.60
C GLU A 219 17.09 1.45 4.94
N ASN A 220 17.28 0.82 3.77
CA ASN A 220 16.21 0.15 3.04
C ASN A 220 15.63 -1.03 3.82
N VAL A 221 16.47 -1.85 4.47
CA VAL A 221 16.00 -2.97 5.30
C VAL A 221 15.17 -2.46 6.47
N ALA A 222 15.63 -1.41 7.16
CA ALA A 222 14.90 -0.81 8.27
C ALA A 222 13.54 -0.24 7.82
N GLN A 223 13.53 0.52 6.73
CA GLN A 223 12.32 1.19 6.25
C GLN A 223 11.31 0.22 5.63
N VAL A 224 11.75 -0.71 4.79
CA VAL A 224 10.84 -1.66 4.12
C VAL A 224 10.24 -2.64 5.13
N PHE A 225 11.08 -3.28 5.95
CA PHE A 225 10.66 -4.43 6.76
C PHE A 225 10.27 -4.08 8.19
N LEU A 226 10.82 -3.03 8.78
CA LEU A 226 10.49 -2.59 10.15
C LEU A 226 9.62 -1.32 10.16
N GLY A 227 9.52 -0.61 9.03
CA GLY A 227 8.85 0.69 8.96
C GLY A 227 9.66 1.81 9.63
N LEU A 228 10.96 1.62 9.86
CA LEU A 228 11.81 2.53 10.63
C LEU A 228 12.67 3.42 9.71
N GLN A 229 12.65 4.73 9.94
CA GLN A 229 13.46 5.70 9.20
C GLN A 229 14.74 6.08 9.97
N ILE A 230 15.79 5.28 9.82
CA ILE A 230 17.05 5.49 10.56
C ILE A 230 18.01 6.49 9.89
N LYS A 231 17.69 7.02 8.71
CA LYS A 231 18.61 7.79 7.88
C LYS A 231 19.17 9.05 8.56
N CYS A 232 18.36 9.79 9.32
CA CYS A 232 18.85 10.98 10.03
C CYS A 232 19.96 10.63 11.04
N ALA A 233 19.94 9.40 11.59
CA ALA A 233 20.97 8.89 12.50
C ALA A 233 22.36 8.72 11.85
N GLN A 234 22.48 8.84 10.52
CA GLN A 234 23.76 8.75 9.82
C GLN A 234 24.75 9.86 10.22
N CYS A 235 24.25 11.08 10.41
CA CYS A 235 25.09 12.27 10.62
C CYS A 235 25.01 12.82 12.05
N HIS A 236 23.88 12.64 12.73
CA HIS A 236 23.64 13.03 14.11
C HIS A 236 22.61 12.09 14.73
N ASN A 237 22.54 11.95 16.06
CA ASN A 237 21.45 11.18 16.67
C ASN A 237 20.08 11.71 16.23
N HIS A 238 19.12 10.81 16.01
CA HIS A 238 17.81 11.20 15.51
C HIS A 238 17.17 12.25 16.43
N PRO A 239 16.61 13.35 15.89
CA PRO A 239 16.15 14.48 16.71
C PRO A 239 14.87 14.18 17.51
N PHE A 240 14.09 13.19 17.06
CA PHE A 240 12.77 12.86 17.58
C PHE A 240 12.59 11.36 17.91
N GLU A 241 13.66 10.56 17.82
CA GLU A 241 13.60 9.10 18.03
C GLU A 241 14.82 8.61 18.79
N GLN A 242 14.74 7.36 19.26
CA GLN A 242 15.77 6.71 20.05
C GLN A 242 17.04 6.35 19.26
N TRP A 243 17.04 6.48 17.92
CA TRP A 243 18.14 6.01 17.09
C TRP A 243 19.37 6.91 17.20
N THR A 244 20.47 6.33 17.67
CA THR A 244 21.77 7.01 17.74
C THR A 244 22.60 6.75 16.50
N MET A 245 23.66 7.56 16.31
CA MET A 245 24.67 7.27 15.29
C MET A 245 25.30 5.89 15.48
N ASP A 246 25.53 5.48 16.73
CA ASP A 246 26.11 4.17 17.03
C ASP A 246 25.17 3.04 16.57
N ASP A 247 23.85 3.17 16.80
CA ASP A 247 22.87 2.18 16.33
C ASP A 247 22.83 2.12 14.80
N TYR A 248 22.87 3.27 14.12
CA TYR A 248 22.88 3.33 12.65
C TYR A 248 24.08 2.59 12.06
N TYR A 249 25.30 2.95 12.49
CA TYR A 249 26.51 2.35 11.94
C TYR A 249 26.68 0.89 12.36
N SER A 250 26.24 0.51 13.57
CA SER A 250 26.26 -0.89 14.01
C SER A 250 25.26 -1.75 13.23
N PHE A 251 24.08 -1.23 12.90
CA PHE A 251 23.14 -1.94 12.04
C PHE A 251 23.66 -2.06 10.60
N ALA A 252 24.26 -0.98 10.07
CA ALA A 252 24.89 -1.02 8.75
C ALA A 252 26.03 -2.04 8.65
N SER A 253 26.75 -2.31 9.76
CA SER A 253 27.82 -3.30 9.81
C SER A 253 27.36 -4.74 9.51
N PHE A 254 26.07 -5.05 9.51
CA PHE A 254 25.59 -6.34 9.01
C PHE A 254 25.78 -6.52 7.51
N PHE A 255 25.78 -5.43 6.74
CA PHE A 255 25.85 -5.45 5.28
C PHE A 255 27.25 -5.12 4.73
N SER A 256 28.22 -4.84 5.60
CA SER A 256 29.60 -4.48 5.24
C SER A 256 30.36 -5.60 4.51
N GLN A 257 29.96 -6.85 4.72
CA GLN A 257 30.64 -8.04 4.17
C GLN A 257 30.04 -8.50 2.84
N VAL A 258 29.09 -7.76 2.27
CA VAL A 258 28.51 -8.10 0.96
C VAL A 258 29.55 -7.91 -0.15
N GLY A 259 29.95 -9.01 -0.75
CA GLY A 259 30.89 -9.09 -1.87
C GLY A 259 30.20 -9.25 -3.20
N ARG A 260 30.78 -8.63 -4.23
CA ARG A 260 30.35 -8.70 -5.62
C ARG A 260 31.57 -8.94 -6.49
N LYS A 261 31.45 -9.83 -7.48
CA LYS A 261 32.46 -10.03 -8.53
C LYS A 261 31.76 -10.34 -9.86
N SER A 262 32.40 -10.01 -10.97
CA SER A 262 31.88 -10.37 -12.29
C SER A 262 32.02 -11.87 -12.57
N SER A 263 31.04 -12.42 -13.27
CA SER A 263 31.12 -13.74 -13.89
C SER A 263 31.91 -13.68 -15.21
N SER A 264 31.98 -14.79 -15.95
CA SER A 264 32.47 -14.80 -17.34
C SER A 264 31.57 -14.01 -18.29
N ASP A 265 30.26 -13.91 -18.01
CA ASP A 265 29.37 -12.95 -18.65
C ASP A 265 29.50 -11.60 -17.90
N PRO A 266 29.97 -10.52 -18.54
CA PRO A 266 30.13 -9.22 -17.89
C PRO A 266 28.83 -8.61 -17.35
N ARG A 267 27.67 -9.10 -17.79
CA ARG A 267 26.34 -8.67 -17.32
C ARG A 267 25.88 -9.41 -16.07
N GLU A 268 26.57 -10.48 -15.69
CA GLU A 268 26.24 -11.28 -14.51
C GLU A 268 27.16 -10.90 -13.33
N ALA A 269 26.53 -10.56 -12.21
CA ALA A 269 27.19 -10.33 -10.93
C ALA A 269 27.04 -11.57 -10.05
N ILE A 270 28.13 -11.98 -9.40
CA ILE A 270 28.14 -13.04 -8.40
C ILE A 270 28.25 -12.39 -7.02
N LEU A 271 27.25 -12.61 -6.18
CA LEU A 271 27.23 -12.17 -4.79
C LEU A 271 27.79 -13.27 -3.87
N TYR A 272 28.57 -12.87 -2.88
CA TYR A 272 29.16 -13.76 -1.88
C TYR A 272 29.47 -13.01 -0.59
N ASP A 273 29.48 -13.70 0.54
CA ASP A 273 30.01 -13.17 1.79
C ASP A 273 31.55 -13.07 1.76
N LYS A 274 32.09 -11.86 1.90
CA LYS A 274 33.53 -11.57 1.95
C LYS A 274 34.22 -12.11 3.20
N LYS A 275 33.46 -12.46 4.25
CA LYS A 275 33.97 -12.82 5.59
C LYS A 275 34.84 -11.75 6.25
N SER A 276 34.84 -10.54 5.69
CA SER A 276 35.69 -9.42 6.09
C SER A 276 35.05 -8.11 5.63
N GLY A 277 35.29 -7.04 6.39
CA GLY A 277 34.73 -5.72 6.13
C GLY A 277 34.02 -5.16 7.37
N GLU A 278 34.35 -3.93 7.71
CA GLU A 278 33.75 -3.20 8.83
C GLU A 278 33.30 -1.82 8.37
N ILE A 279 32.32 -1.25 9.07
CA ILE A 279 31.90 0.14 8.89
C ILE A 279 32.41 0.95 10.08
N GLY A 280 33.12 2.04 9.78
CA GLY A 280 33.60 2.97 10.78
C GLY A 280 32.55 4.03 11.11
N HIS A 281 32.43 4.40 12.38
CA HIS A 281 31.63 5.55 12.79
C HIS A 281 32.25 6.85 12.26
N ILE A 282 31.48 7.68 11.55
CA ILE A 282 32.00 8.84 10.81
C ILE A 282 32.76 9.86 11.69
N ARG A 283 32.41 9.97 12.98
CA ARG A 283 33.07 10.93 13.89
C ARG A 283 34.29 10.38 14.63
N THR A 284 34.34 9.07 14.89
CA THR A 284 35.37 8.46 15.76
C THR A 284 36.33 7.58 14.97
N GLY A 285 35.96 7.16 13.76
CA GLY A 285 36.70 6.21 12.95
C GLY A 285 36.69 4.78 13.50
N GLN A 286 36.04 4.54 14.64
CA GLN A 286 35.99 3.21 15.26
C GLN A 286 35.10 2.28 14.44
N ALA A 287 35.58 1.06 14.22
CA ALA A 287 34.78 0.00 13.61
C ALA A 287 33.59 -0.33 14.52
N MET A 288 32.38 -0.28 13.96
CA MET A 288 31.15 -0.52 14.70
C MET A 288 30.79 -2.01 14.61
N PRO A 289 30.71 -2.74 15.75
CA PRO A 289 30.30 -4.14 15.72
C PRO A 289 28.83 -4.26 15.28
N PRO A 290 28.43 -5.34 14.60
CA PRO A 290 27.03 -5.56 14.22
C PRO A 290 26.11 -5.56 15.44
N LYS A 291 25.03 -4.79 15.42
CA LYS A 291 24.03 -4.73 16.50
C LYS A 291 22.63 -4.54 15.91
N PHE A 292 21.66 -5.30 16.39
CA PHE A 292 20.26 -5.16 15.95
C PHE A 292 19.66 -3.83 16.41
N LEU A 293 18.76 -3.26 15.60
CA LEU A 293 18.02 -2.05 15.99
C LEU A 293 17.15 -2.35 17.22
N GLY A 294 17.32 -1.56 18.28
CA GLY A 294 16.61 -1.74 19.55
C GLY A 294 16.88 -3.08 20.24
N GLY A 295 17.87 -3.84 19.78
CA GLY A 295 18.19 -5.18 20.26
C GLY A 295 19.61 -5.31 20.80
N THR A 296 20.01 -6.55 21.05
CA THR A 296 21.35 -6.90 21.54
C THR A 296 22.36 -7.00 20.40
N GLN A 297 23.63 -6.99 20.78
CA GLN A 297 24.73 -7.35 19.87
C GLN A 297 24.78 -8.88 19.74
N PRO A 298 24.57 -9.47 18.55
CA PRO A 298 24.64 -10.91 18.38
C PRO A 298 26.08 -11.44 18.41
N GLU A 299 26.22 -12.71 18.78
CA GLU A 299 27.46 -13.45 18.53
C GLU A 299 27.55 -13.83 17.05
N VAL A 300 28.49 -13.23 16.33
CA VAL A 300 28.63 -13.44 14.88
C VAL A 300 29.25 -14.81 14.57
N GLY A 301 30.27 -15.25 15.31
CA GLY A 301 30.85 -16.59 15.20
C GLY A 301 31.31 -17.02 13.80
N GLY A 302 31.67 -16.08 12.92
CA GLY A 302 32.03 -16.36 11.51
C GLY A 302 30.84 -16.69 10.59
N ARG A 303 29.60 -16.64 11.11
CA ARG A 303 28.37 -16.76 10.32
C ARG A 303 28.22 -15.56 9.39
N ASP A 304 27.47 -15.75 8.31
CA ASP A 304 27.05 -14.63 7.46
C ASP A 304 26.21 -13.65 8.31
N ARG A 305 26.66 -12.39 8.36
CA ARG A 305 25.99 -11.32 9.10
C ARG A 305 24.56 -11.09 8.60
N ARG A 306 24.28 -11.32 7.32
CA ARG A 306 22.92 -11.17 6.75
C ARG A 306 21.98 -12.26 7.23
N ALA A 307 22.48 -13.48 7.46
CA ALA A 307 21.67 -14.56 8.02
C ALA A 307 21.20 -14.21 9.44
N LEU A 308 22.05 -13.56 10.24
CA LEU A 308 21.67 -13.06 11.57
C LEU A 308 20.55 -12.02 11.49
N VAL A 309 20.64 -11.09 10.53
CA VAL A 309 19.57 -10.09 10.30
C VAL A 309 18.29 -10.77 9.83
N ALA A 310 18.37 -11.70 8.89
CA ALA A 310 17.21 -12.42 8.39
C ALA A 310 16.48 -13.21 9.49
N GLU A 311 17.22 -13.91 10.35
CA GLU A 311 16.69 -14.62 11.52
C GLU A 311 16.05 -13.68 12.54
N TRP A 312 16.74 -12.59 12.90
CA TRP A 312 16.21 -11.59 13.85
C TRP A 312 14.99 -10.85 13.31
N LEU A 313 15.03 -10.46 12.03
CA LEU A 313 13.98 -9.69 11.38
C LEU A 313 12.69 -10.52 11.33
N THR A 314 12.80 -11.78 10.98
CA THR A 314 11.66 -12.68 10.78
C THR A 314 11.28 -13.49 12.02
N SER A 315 11.85 -13.16 13.17
CA SER A 315 11.49 -13.78 14.44
C SER A 315 10.07 -13.39 14.85
N PRO A 316 9.26 -14.33 15.40
CA PRO A 316 8.00 -14.02 16.07
C PRO A 316 8.10 -12.94 17.15
N ASP A 317 9.27 -12.82 17.80
CA ASP A 317 9.53 -11.86 18.87
C ASP A 317 9.93 -10.46 18.36
N ASN A 318 10.10 -10.29 17.04
CA ASN A 318 10.45 -8.99 16.47
C ASN A 318 9.26 -8.02 16.62
N PRO A 319 9.42 -6.87 17.32
CA PRO A 319 8.28 -6.03 17.65
C PRO A 319 7.75 -5.22 16.47
N TRP A 320 8.46 -5.17 15.33
CA TRP A 320 8.11 -4.35 14.18
C TRP A 320 7.73 -5.17 12.95
N PHE A 321 8.44 -6.26 12.64
CA PHE A 321 8.33 -6.93 11.34
C PHE A 321 6.90 -7.34 10.98
N ALA A 322 6.25 -8.16 11.82
CA ALA A 322 4.89 -8.63 11.54
C ALA A 322 3.88 -7.46 11.51
N LYS A 323 4.02 -6.48 12.40
CA LYS A 323 3.14 -5.31 12.48
C LYS A 323 3.27 -4.41 11.26
N ASN A 324 4.49 -4.13 10.83
CA ASN A 324 4.74 -3.30 9.66
C ASN A 324 4.25 -3.97 8.37
N ILE A 325 4.46 -5.28 8.21
CA ILE A 325 3.88 -6.04 7.09
C ILE A 325 2.35 -5.96 7.14
N ALA A 326 1.73 -6.20 8.30
CA ALA A 326 0.28 -6.07 8.46
C ALA A 326 -0.21 -4.65 8.12
N ASN A 327 0.51 -3.61 8.55
CA ASN A 327 0.16 -2.22 8.29
C ASN A 327 0.18 -1.87 6.80
N ARG A 328 1.17 -2.37 6.06
CA ARG A 328 1.26 -2.22 4.60
C ARG A 328 0.16 -2.98 3.86
N VAL A 329 -0.21 -4.17 4.36
CA VAL A 329 -1.35 -4.91 3.81
C VAL A 329 -2.66 -4.17 4.08
N TRP A 330 -2.84 -3.64 5.29
CA TRP A 330 -3.99 -2.83 5.67
C TRP A 330 -4.16 -1.60 4.78
N GLU A 331 -3.08 -0.84 4.56
CA GLU A 331 -3.08 0.35 3.69
C GLU A 331 -3.62 0.05 2.29
N GLN A 332 -3.34 -1.13 1.73
CA GLN A 332 -3.87 -1.51 0.42
C GLN A 332 -5.41 -1.52 0.36
N PHE A 333 -6.10 -1.82 1.47
CA PHE A 333 -7.56 -1.95 1.50
C PHE A 333 -8.30 -0.73 2.06
N PHE A 334 -7.59 0.15 2.76
CA PHE A 334 -8.17 1.34 3.39
C PHE A 334 -7.57 2.65 2.87
N GLY A 335 -6.49 2.62 2.10
CA GLY A 335 -5.81 3.79 1.54
C GLY A 335 -5.05 4.63 2.57
N ALA A 336 -4.95 4.15 3.80
CA ALA A 336 -4.07 4.66 4.85
C ALA A 336 -3.76 3.52 5.81
N GLY A 337 -2.56 3.54 6.38
CA GLY A 337 -2.16 2.59 7.41
C GLY A 337 -2.83 2.88 8.76
N ILE A 338 -2.76 1.90 9.67
CA ILE A 338 -3.00 2.12 11.10
C ILE A 338 -1.92 3.05 11.66
N ILE A 339 -0.68 2.89 11.16
CA ILE A 339 0.36 3.92 11.21
C ILE A 339 0.47 4.49 9.80
N ASP A 340 0.33 5.81 9.66
CA ASP A 340 0.37 6.49 8.37
C ASP A 340 1.35 7.68 8.47
N PRO A 341 2.35 7.80 7.58
CA PRO A 341 2.72 6.85 6.51
C PRO A 341 3.15 5.47 7.05
N VAL A 342 2.96 4.43 6.23
CA VAL A 342 3.22 3.02 6.62
C VAL A 342 4.69 2.72 6.94
N ASP A 343 5.59 3.57 6.50
CA ASP A 343 7.04 3.45 6.66
C ASP A 343 7.65 4.52 7.59
N ASP A 344 6.82 5.13 8.45
CA ASP A 344 7.21 6.09 9.49
C ASP A 344 6.75 5.62 10.89
N VAL A 345 7.20 4.42 11.29
CA VAL A 345 6.91 3.81 12.59
C VAL A 345 7.82 4.42 13.66
N ARG A 346 7.24 5.24 14.52
CA ARG A 346 7.96 5.92 15.61
C ARG A 346 7.05 6.32 16.75
N ALA A 347 7.62 6.58 17.92
CA ALA A 347 6.85 7.00 19.10
C ALA A 347 6.02 8.27 18.87
N THR A 348 6.50 9.19 18.02
CA THR A 348 5.81 10.44 17.68
C THR A 348 4.78 10.28 16.56
N ASN A 349 4.67 9.10 15.96
CA ASN A 349 3.63 8.72 14.99
C ASN A 349 2.97 7.41 15.44
N PRO A 350 2.22 7.43 16.56
CA PRO A 350 1.64 6.23 17.12
C PRO A 350 0.53 5.65 16.22
N PRO A 351 0.30 4.32 16.28
CA PRO A 351 -0.83 3.69 15.62
C PRO A 351 -2.16 4.26 16.13
N THR A 352 -3.11 4.49 15.22
CA THR A 352 -4.49 4.90 15.57
C THR A 352 -5.23 3.80 16.34
N HIS A 353 -4.90 2.53 16.04
CA HIS A 353 -5.46 1.33 16.67
C HIS A 353 -4.34 0.38 17.11
N PRO A 354 -3.64 0.65 18.23
CA PRO A 354 -2.51 -0.16 18.68
C PRO A 354 -2.88 -1.63 18.90
N GLU A 355 -4.03 -1.91 19.51
CA GLU A 355 -4.47 -3.28 19.77
C GLU A 355 -4.83 -4.04 18.50
N LEU A 356 -5.36 -3.34 17.48
CA LEU A 356 -5.62 -3.94 16.17
C LEU A 356 -4.31 -4.28 15.45
N LEU A 357 -3.36 -3.34 15.45
CA LEU A 357 -2.06 -3.54 14.81
C LEU A 357 -1.29 -4.70 15.47
N GLU A 358 -1.33 -4.78 16.81
CA GLU A 358 -0.78 -5.91 17.56
C GLU A 358 -1.41 -7.22 17.12
N GLN A 359 -2.75 -7.25 17.08
CA GLN A 359 -3.48 -8.46 16.74
C GLN A 359 -3.21 -8.90 15.29
N LEU A 360 -3.19 -7.98 14.32
CA LEU A 360 -2.83 -8.30 12.94
C LEU A 360 -1.41 -8.86 12.83
N GLY A 361 -0.46 -8.31 13.59
CA GLY A 361 0.90 -8.84 13.68
C GLY A 361 0.94 -10.26 14.25
N HIS A 362 0.22 -10.52 15.33
CA HIS A 362 0.08 -11.86 15.90
C HIS A 362 -0.56 -12.84 14.92
N ARG A 363 -1.61 -12.43 14.19
CA ARG A 363 -2.26 -13.27 13.18
C ARG A 363 -1.29 -13.70 12.09
N LEU A 364 -0.43 -12.79 11.59
CA LEU A 364 0.62 -13.16 10.64
C LEU A 364 1.58 -14.20 11.23
N VAL A 365 2.01 -14.06 12.48
CA VAL A 365 2.88 -15.07 13.11
C VAL A 365 2.15 -16.42 13.23
N GLU A 366 0.89 -16.42 13.69
CA GLU A 366 0.07 -17.63 13.85
C GLU A 366 -0.21 -18.34 12.52
N THR A 367 -0.43 -17.59 11.44
CA THR A 367 -0.66 -18.14 10.09
C THR A 367 0.63 -18.42 9.33
N GLN A 368 1.80 -18.35 9.97
CA GLN A 368 3.11 -18.52 9.32
C GLN A 368 3.30 -17.57 8.13
N TYR A 369 2.94 -16.31 8.34
CA TYR A 369 3.07 -15.20 7.39
C TYR A 369 2.34 -15.44 6.06
N ASP A 370 1.20 -16.12 6.10
CA ASP A 370 0.30 -16.30 4.96
C ASP A 370 -0.42 -14.98 4.63
N LEU A 371 -0.05 -14.40 3.49
CA LEU A 371 -0.63 -13.16 2.98
C LEU A 371 -2.11 -13.31 2.60
N ARG A 372 -2.50 -14.43 1.99
CA ARG A 372 -3.88 -14.68 1.56
C ARG A 372 -4.80 -14.76 2.76
N ALA A 373 -4.35 -15.43 3.82
CA ALA A 373 -5.09 -15.51 5.08
C ALA A 373 -5.35 -14.11 5.67
N LEU A 374 -4.33 -13.24 5.72
CA LEU A 374 -4.49 -11.88 6.22
C LEU A 374 -5.45 -11.05 5.35
N VAL A 375 -5.31 -11.11 4.01
CA VAL A 375 -6.22 -10.41 3.08
C VAL A 375 -7.66 -10.89 3.27
N ARG A 376 -7.85 -12.21 3.39
CA ARG A 376 -9.16 -12.81 3.65
C ARG A 376 -9.80 -12.29 4.93
N GLU A 377 -9.04 -12.23 6.02
CA GLU A 377 -9.53 -11.72 7.32
C GLU A 377 -9.91 -10.23 7.23
N ILE A 378 -9.11 -9.41 6.54
CA ILE A 378 -9.42 -7.98 6.35
C ILE A 378 -10.68 -7.79 5.49
N CYS A 379 -10.77 -8.43 4.33
CA CYS A 379 -11.88 -8.21 3.38
C CYS A 379 -13.22 -8.77 3.87
N ASN A 380 -13.21 -9.76 4.78
CA ASN A 380 -14.44 -10.28 5.40
C ASN A 380 -14.96 -9.42 6.56
N SER A 381 -14.19 -8.42 7.03
CA SER A 381 -14.62 -7.51 8.09
C SER A 381 -15.82 -6.64 7.65
N TYR A 382 -16.69 -6.29 8.59
CA TYR A 382 -17.69 -5.24 8.41
C TYR A 382 -16.98 -3.95 7.98
N THR A 383 -15.87 -3.63 8.64
CA THR A 383 -15.08 -2.41 8.44
C THR A 383 -14.68 -2.20 6.98
N TYR A 384 -14.17 -3.22 6.31
CA TYR A 384 -13.80 -3.15 4.89
C TYR A 384 -15.01 -2.95 3.97
N GLN A 385 -16.15 -3.56 4.33
CA GLN A 385 -17.38 -3.56 3.54
C GLN A 385 -18.26 -2.33 3.78
N GLN A 386 -17.80 -1.36 4.59
CA GLN A 386 -18.52 -0.11 4.81
C GLN A 386 -18.68 0.71 3.53
N SER A 387 -19.73 1.52 3.47
CA SER A 387 -19.92 2.59 2.52
C SER A 387 -18.91 3.71 2.73
N THR A 388 -18.66 4.48 1.69
CA THR A 388 -17.91 5.75 1.77
C THR A 388 -18.73 6.90 2.33
N GLN A 389 -20.05 6.74 2.40
CA GLN A 389 -20.95 7.73 2.97
C GLN A 389 -21.11 7.49 4.49
N PRO A 390 -20.72 8.45 5.34
CA PRO A 390 -20.98 8.34 6.77
C PRO A 390 -22.49 8.48 7.05
N ARG A 391 -22.97 7.86 8.14
CA ARG A 391 -24.36 8.04 8.60
C ARG A 391 -24.66 9.45 9.08
N ASP A 392 -23.67 10.05 9.75
CA ASP A 392 -23.69 11.44 10.18
C ASP A 392 -22.91 12.27 9.14
N PRO A 393 -23.57 13.17 8.37
CA PRO A 393 -22.88 14.04 7.41
C PRO A 393 -21.86 14.99 8.06
N GLU A 394 -21.97 15.25 9.36
CA GLU A 394 -20.99 16.03 10.13
C GLU A 394 -19.81 15.17 10.63
N ASN A 395 -19.81 13.86 10.35
CA ASN A 395 -18.67 13.01 10.61
C ASN A 395 -17.53 13.32 9.63
N LYS A 396 -16.47 13.94 10.17
CA LYS A 396 -15.23 14.28 9.45
C LYS A 396 -14.08 13.35 9.79
N ASP A 397 -14.38 12.15 10.29
CA ASP A 397 -13.36 11.15 10.57
C ASP A 397 -12.58 10.78 9.31
N THR A 398 -11.26 10.79 9.42
CA THR A 398 -10.33 10.44 8.35
C THR A 398 -9.32 9.37 8.77
N ARG A 399 -9.35 8.94 10.04
CA ARG A 399 -8.29 8.15 10.67
C ARG A 399 -8.81 6.93 11.45
N ASN A 400 -10.08 6.94 11.85
CA ASN A 400 -10.65 5.93 12.73
C ASN A 400 -11.44 4.84 11.99
N PHE A 401 -11.45 4.87 10.67
CA PHE A 401 -12.11 3.88 9.81
C PHE A 401 -13.62 3.74 10.08
N SER A 402 -14.28 4.85 10.47
CA SER A 402 -15.74 4.89 10.63
C SER A 402 -16.52 4.81 9.31
N CYS A 403 -15.85 4.97 8.17
CA CYS A 403 -16.36 4.70 6.84
C CYS A 403 -15.22 4.24 5.93
N GLN A 404 -15.56 3.69 4.77
CA GLN A 404 -14.55 3.42 3.74
C GLN A 404 -14.07 4.74 3.12
N ARG A 405 -12.84 4.77 2.62
CA ARG A 405 -12.27 5.93 1.93
C ARG A 405 -12.44 5.80 0.42
N VAL A 406 -12.76 6.92 -0.22
CA VAL A 406 -12.66 7.05 -1.69
C VAL A 406 -11.18 7.13 -2.04
N ARG A 407 -10.69 6.17 -2.84
CA ARG A 407 -9.26 5.99 -3.16
C ARG A 407 -9.06 6.09 -4.66
N ARG A 408 -8.11 6.91 -5.09
CA ARG A 408 -7.78 6.98 -6.52
C ARG A 408 -7.17 5.66 -6.97
N LEU A 409 -7.56 5.17 -8.14
CA LEU A 409 -6.91 4.00 -8.72
C LEU A 409 -5.42 4.30 -9.01
N PRO A 410 -4.50 3.42 -8.62
CA PRO A 410 -3.09 3.51 -9.04
C PRO A 410 -2.98 3.54 -10.57
N ALA A 411 -1.92 4.17 -11.07
CA ALA A 411 -1.70 4.37 -12.51
C ALA A 411 -1.86 3.09 -13.34
N GLU A 412 -1.31 1.99 -12.85
CA GLU A 412 -1.38 0.68 -13.51
C GLU A 412 -2.81 0.15 -13.56
N LEU A 413 -3.51 0.13 -12.43
CA LEU A 413 -4.88 -0.36 -12.32
C LEU A 413 -5.86 0.51 -13.12
N LEU A 414 -5.66 1.83 -13.14
CA LEU A 414 -6.48 2.74 -13.94
C LEU A 414 -6.30 2.48 -15.44
N LEU A 415 -5.06 2.30 -15.91
CA LEU A 415 -4.79 1.99 -17.31
C LEU A 415 -5.38 0.62 -17.70
N ASP A 416 -5.23 -0.38 -16.84
CA ASP A 416 -5.79 -1.71 -17.05
C ASP A 416 -7.33 -1.70 -17.04
N ALA A 417 -7.95 -0.89 -16.18
CA ALA A 417 -9.39 -0.67 -16.17
C ALA A 417 -9.86 -0.01 -17.46
N ILE A 418 -9.16 1.02 -17.95
CA ILE A 418 -9.46 1.68 -19.24
C ILE A 418 -9.39 0.66 -20.37
N THR A 419 -8.31 -0.13 -20.47
CA THR A 419 -8.16 -1.18 -21.49
C THR A 419 -9.26 -2.25 -21.38
N SER A 420 -9.64 -2.67 -20.18
CA SER A 420 -10.70 -3.68 -19.98
C SER A 420 -12.09 -3.18 -20.43
N VAL A 421 -12.40 -1.92 -20.12
CA VAL A 421 -13.68 -1.28 -20.48
C VAL A 421 -13.74 -0.98 -21.97
N THR A 422 -12.69 -0.36 -22.53
CA THR A 422 -12.65 0.02 -23.95
C THR A 422 -12.42 -1.17 -24.88
N LYS A 423 -11.85 -2.28 -24.38
CA LYS A 423 -11.32 -3.38 -25.19
C LYS A 423 -10.23 -2.93 -26.18
N HIS A 424 -9.50 -1.87 -25.83
CA HIS A 424 -8.36 -1.36 -26.58
C HIS A 424 -7.05 -1.74 -25.89
N ASP A 425 -6.26 -2.61 -26.53
CA ASP A 425 -4.97 -3.06 -26.02
C ASP A 425 -3.92 -1.96 -26.08
N VAL A 426 -3.32 -1.63 -24.94
CA VAL A 426 -2.13 -0.77 -24.88
C VAL A 426 -0.88 -1.62 -25.12
N LYS A 427 0.00 -1.16 -26.02
CA LYS A 427 1.29 -1.83 -26.26
C LYS A 427 2.33 -1.38 -25.24
N PHE A 428 2.90 -2.35 -24.54
CA PHE A 428 4.05 -2.12 -23.67
C PHE A 428 5.34 -2.66 -24.31
N ASN A 429 6.45 -1.96 -24.09
CA ASN A 429 7.75 -2.37 -24.65
C ASN A 429 8.19 -3.72 -24.05
N ASN A 430 8.60 -4.64 -24.93
CA ASN A 430 9.08 -5.99 -24.57
C ASN A 430 8.06 -6.88 -23.84
N LEU A 431 6.76 -6.55 -23.90
CA LEU A 431 5.68 -7.40 -23.43
C LEU A 431 4.79 -7.85 -24.60
N PRO A 432 4.14 -9.03 -24.50
CA PRO A 432 3.22 -9.49 -25.53
C PRO A 432 2.01 -8.56 -25.67
N LYS A 433 1.33 -8.63 -26.81
CA LYS A 433 0.04 -7.94 -27.00
C LYS A 433 -0.97 -8.45 -25.96
N GLY A 434 -1.75 -7.55 -25.38
CA GLY A 434 -2.70 -7.86 -24.30
C GLY A 434 -2.07 -7.96 -22.91
N ALA A 435 -0.78 -7.65 -22.77
CA ALA A 435 -0.16 -7.51 -21.45
C ALA A 435 -0.76 -6.32 -20.68
N ARG A 436 -0.82 -6.47 -19.36
CA ARG A 436 -1.36 -5.47 -18.44
C ARG A 436 -0.27 -4.52 -17.95
N ALA A 437 -0.66 -3.31 -17.58
CA ALA A 437 0.21 -2.31 -16.98
C ALA A 437 0.85 -2.80 -15.67
N VAL A 438 0.11 -3.56 -14.85
CA VAL A 438 0.64 -4.21 -13.63
C VAL A 438 1.84 -5.13 -13.90
N GLN A 439 1.94 -5.68 -15.12
CA GLN A 439 3.02 -6.60 -15.53
C GLN A 439 4.28 -5.87 -16.01
N VAL A 440 4.25 -4.54 -16.10
CA VAL A 440 5.43 -3.76 -16.49
C VAL A 440 6.46 -3.78 -15.37
N ALA A 441 7.51 -4.58 -15.58
CA ALA A 441 8.54 -4.84 -14.57
C ALA A 441 9.54 -3.69 -14.38
N ASP A 442 9.82 -2.87 -15.39
CA ASP A 442 10.84 -1.83 -15.27
C ASP A 442 10.23 -0.53 -14.72
N GLY A 443 10.78 0.00 -13.63
CA GLY A 443 10.42 1.33 -13.11
C GLY A 443 10.71 2.45 -14.11
N ASN A 444 11.69 2.25 -15.00
CA ASN A 444 12.06 3.22 -16.05
C ASN A 444 11.20 3.13 -17.33
N SER A 445 10.12 2.34 -17.35
CA SER A 445 9.34 2.14 -18.56
C SER A 445 8.72 3.45 -19.07
N GLY A 446 9.00 3.83 -20.31
CA GLY A 446 8.59 5.12 -20.91
C GLY A 446 7.11 5.25 -21.31
N ASN A 447 6.17 4.61 -20.60
CA ASN A 447 4.75 4.85 -20.84
C ASN A 447 4.33 6.17 -20.15
N TYR A 448 3.99 7.18 -20.94
CA TYR A 448 3.66 8.52 -20.46
C TYR A 448 2.47 8.54 -19.49
N PHE A 449 1.43 7.73 -19.74
CA PHE A 449 0.28 7.62 -18.85
C PHE A 449 0.72 7.19 -17.45
N LEU A 450 1.53 6.12 -17.35
CA LEU A 450 1.99 5.63 -16.06
C LEU A 450 2.77 6.70 -15.28
N SER A 451 3.62 7.47 -15.96
CA SER A 451 4.38 8.56 -15.34
C SER A 451 3.49 9.72 -14.85
N VAL A 452 2.52 10.17 -15.65
CA VAL A 452 1.60 11.26 -15.29
C VAL A 452 0.72 10.88 -14.10
N PHE A 453 0.31 9.61 -14.02
CA PHE A 453 -0.58 9.12 -12.97
C PHE A 453 0.14 8.68 -11.68
N GLY A 454 1.45 8.92 -11.59
CA GLY A 454 2.19 8.80 -10.33
C GLY A 454 2.81 7.43 -10.06
N ARG A 455 3.02 6.60 -11.09
CA ARG A 455 3.80 5.35 -10.95
C ARG A 455 5.23 5.66 -10.49
N PRO A 456 5.76 4.94 -9.47
CA PRO A 456 7.15 5.06 -9.05
C PRO A 456 8.15 4.77 -10.17
N SER A 457 9.26 5.53 -10.22
CA SER A 457 10.44 5.16 -11.00
C SER A 457 11.26 4.06 -10.34
N ARG A 458 10.96 3.78 -9.06
CA ARG A 458 11.61 2.81 -8.16
C ARG A 458 13.02 3.25 -7.79
N ASP A 459 13.17 4.55 -7.54
CA ASP A 459 14.42 5.18 -7.12
C ASP A 459 14.65 5.08 -5.60
N SER A 460 13.57 5.04 -4.84
CA SER A 460 13.51 5.01 -3.39
C SER A 460 12.66 3.83 -2.90
N VAL A 461 12.80 3.49 -1.62
CA VAL A 461 11.89 2.54 -0.94
C VAL A 461 10.75 3.25 -0.20
N CYS A 462 10.71 4.59 -0.27
CA CYS A 462 9.72 5.42 0.41
C CYS A 462 8.31 5.09 -0.09
N ALA A 463 7.37 4.90 0.84
CA ALA A 463 5.95 4.81 0.50
C ALA A 463 5.48 6.06 -0.28
N CYS A 464 6.09 7.22 0.02
CA CYS A 464 5.83 8.51 -0.62
C CYS A 464 6.25 8.62 -2.10
N GLU A 465 7.02 7.67 -2.65
CA GLU A 465 7.41 7.75 -4.08
C GLU A 465 6.21 7.56 -5.01
N ARG A 466 5.26 6.70 -4.60
CA ARG A 466 4.00 6.52 -5.31
C ARG A 466 3.09 7.71 -5.01
N ARG A 467 2.88 8.56 -6.01
CA ARG A 467 2.06 9.77 -5.87
C ARG A 467 0.61 9.45 -6.15
N GLN A 468 -0.25 9.78 -5.18
CA GLN A 468 -1.69 9.54 -5.27
C GLN A 468 -2.51 10.82 -5.33
N GLU A 469 -1.87 11.97 -5.16
CA GLU A 469 -2.50 13.28 -5.22
C GLU A 469 -2.97 13.60 -6.64
N PRO A 470 -4.18 14.16 -6.79
CA PRO A 470 -4.68 14.58 -8.08
C PRO A 470 -3.84 15.75 -8.62
N THR A 471 -3.58 15.76 -9.93
CA THR A 471 -2.90 16.88 -10.59
C THR A 471 -3.67 17.36 -11.81
N LEU A 472 -3.48 18.64 -12.18
CA LEU A 472 -4.08 19.19 -13.41
C LEU A 472 -3.65 18.39 -14.65
N GLY A 473 -2.41 17.92 -14.70
CA GLY A 473 -1.89 17.09 -15.79
C GLY A 473 -2.67 15.78 -15.97
N GLN A 474 -3.07 15.12 -14.88
CA GLN A 474 -3.89 13.90 -14.95
C GLN A 474 -5.27 14.19 -15.55
N VAL A 475 -5.91 15.27 -15.11
CA VAL A 475 -7.24 15.67 -15.61
C VAL A 475 -7.18 16.00 -17.10
N LEU A 476 -6.18 16.80 -17.52
CA LEU A 476 -6.00 17.14 -18.94
C LEU A 476 -5.71 15.90 -19.81
N HIS A 477 -4.99 14.91 -19.26
CA HIS A 477 -4.71 13.67 -19.97
C HIS A 477 -5.94 12.77 -20.14
N LEU A 478 -6.87 12.73 -19.17
CA LEU A 478 -8.12 11.97 -19.35
C LEU A 478 -9.08 12.63 -20.35
N ILE A 479 -9.14 13.97 -20.35
CA ILE A 479 -10.08 14.71 -21.19
C ILE A 479 -9.60 14.75 -22.64
N ASN A 480 -8.32 15.09 -22.85
CA ASN A 480 -7.78 15.41 -24.18
C ASN A 480 -6.63 14.50 -24.62
N GLY A 481 -6.24 13.50 -23.83
CA GLY A 481 -5.10 12.65 -24.13
C GLY A 481 -5.46 11.50 -25.07
N ASP A 482 -4.51 11.15 -25.95
CA ASP A 482 -4.65 10.07 -26.94
C ASP A 482 -5.07 8.72 -26.33
N THR A 483 -4.73 8.48 -25.04
CA THR A 483 -5.05 7.23 -24.34
C THR A 483 -6.55 6.95 -24.29
N ILE A 484 -7.38 7.96 -24.01
CA ILE A 484 -8.83 7.79 -23.95
C ILE A 484 -9.42 7.93 -25.34
N ASP A 485 -9.08 9.00 -26.07
CA ASP A 485 -9.65 9.31 -27.38
C ASP A 485 -9.48 8.16 -28.39
N THR A 486 -8.26 7.62 -28.49
CA THR A 486 -7.97 6.48 -29.39
C THR A 486 -8.70 5.21 -28.94
N ALA A 487 -8.84 5.00 -27.63
CA ALA A 487 -9.42 3.79 -27.08
C ALA A 487 -10.95 3.74 -27.23
N VAL A 488 -11.64 4.88 -27.07
CA VAL A 488 -13.11 4.93 -27.24
C VAL A 488 -13.52 4.83 -28.70
N GLN A 489 -12.70 5.36 -29.63
CA GLN A 489 -12.95 5.32 -31.08
C GLN A 489 -12.34 4.08 -31.79
N ASP A 490 -11.81 3.11 -31.05
CA ASP A 490 -11.25 1.90 -31.67
C ASP A 490 -12.33 1.13 -32.44
N LYS A 491 -12.09 0.90 -33.73
CA LYS A 491 -12.98 0.16 -34.63
C LYS A 491 -13.21 -1.29 -34.20
N ASN A 492 -12.31 -1.84 -33.38
CA ASN A 492 -12.44 -3.17 -32.77
C ASN A 492 -12.73 -3.09 -31.26
N GLY A 493 -12.93 -1.88 -30.73
CA GLY A 493 -13.21 -1.63 -29.32
C GLY A 493 -14.64 -1.99 -28.93
N ARG A 494 -14.95 -1.80 -27.64
CA ARG A 494 -16.23 -2.21 -27.05
C ARG A 494 -17.42 -1.52 -27.73
N VAL A 495 -17.37 -0.21 -27.96
CA VAL A 495 -18.50 0.53 -28.56
C VAL A 495 -18.79 0.04 -29.98
N ALA A 496 -17.78 -0.02 -30.84
CA ALA A 496 -17.93 -0.49 -32.22
C ALA A 496 -18.53 -1.92 -32.29
N ASN A 497 -18.06 -2.81 -31.42
CA ASN A 497 -18.59 -4.18 -31.34
C ASN A 497 -20.04 -4.23 -30.82
N LEU A 498 -20.38 -3.45 -29.78
CA LEU A 498 -21.73 -3.44 -29.22
C LEU A 498 -22.75 -2.83 -30.20
N VAL A 499 -22.42 -1.68 -30.78
CA VAL A 499 -23.29 -0.96 -31.72
C VAL A 499 -23.56 -1.80 -32.97
N SER A 500 -22.57 -2.56 -33.46
CA SER A 500 -22.75 -3.49 -34.59
C SER A 500 -23.50 -4.76 -34.22
N SER A 501 -23.41 -5.23 -32.98
CA SER A 501 -24.07 -6.46 -32.51
C SER A 501 -25.55 -6.31 -32.19
N THR A 502 -26.02 -5.10 -31.83
CA THR A 502 -27.42 -4.87 -31.46
C THR A 502 -27.89 -3.45 -31.76
N THR A 503 -29.16 -3.33 -32.16
CA THR A 503 -29.88 -2.06 -32.32
C THR A 503 -30.61 -1.62 -31.05
N ASN A 504 -30.56 -2.41 -29.97
CA ASN A 504 -31.19 -2.06 -28.70
C ASN A 504 -30.24 -1.19 -27.87
N ASP A 505 -30.57 0.08 -27.75
CA ASP A 505 -29.74 1.08 -27.05
C ASP A 505 -29.67 0.84 -25.54
N GLU A 506 -30.73 0.35 -24.92
CA GLU A 506 -30.73 0.01 -23.50
C GLU A 506 -29.70 -1.08 -23.20
N LYS A 507 -29.56 -2.08 -24.08
CA LYS A 507 -28.58 -3.15 -23.90
C LYS A 507 -27.14 -2.65 -24.06
N VAL A 508 -26.89 -1.75 -25.01
CA VAL A 508 -25.56 -1.15 -25.17
C VAL A 508 -25.21 -0.34 -23.93
N LEU A 509 -26.15 0.46 -23.43
CA LEU A 509 -25.95 1.28 -22.25
C LEU A 509 -25.72 0.43 -20.99
N ASP A 510 -26.53 -0.60 -20.76
CA ASP A 510 -26.38 -1.52 -19.64
C ASP A 510 -25.01 -2.20 -19.65
N GLU A 511 -24.55 -2.67 -20.83
CA GLU A 511 -23.25 -3.31 -20.97
C GLU A 511 -22.10 -2.36 -20.63
N LEU A 512 -22.15 -1.09 -21.09
CA LEU A 512 -21.11 -0.10 -20.82
C LEU A 512 -21.02 0.22 -19.31
N TYR A 513 -22.17 0.42 -18.66
CA TYR A 513 -22.23 0.69 -17.22
C TYR A 513 -21.82 -0.51 -16.38
N LEU A 514 -22.26 -1.73 -16.74
CA LEU A 514 -21.85 -2.94 -16.04
C LEU A 514 -20.35 -3.18 -16.17
N ALA A 515 -19.76 -2.91 -17.35
CA ALA A 515 -18.33 -3.08 -17.57
C ALA A 515 -17.46 -2.09 -16.78
N ALA A 516 -17.93 -0.86 -16.56
CA ALA A 516 -17.15 0.20 -15.89
C ALA A 516 -17.43 0.32 -14.39
N PHE A 517 -18.70 0.19 -14.00
CA PHE A 517 -19.19 0.47 -12.64
C PHE A 517 -19.74 -0.76 -11.93
N SER A 518 -19.91 -1.89 -12.61
CA SER A 518 -20.55 -3.09 -12.04
C SER A 518 -22.00 -2.86 -11.57
N ARG A 519 -22.66 -1.85 -12.13
CA ARG A 519 -24.09 -1.54 -11.92
C ARG A 519 -24.74 -1.18 -13.24
N ARG A 520 -26.07 -1.14 -13.26
CA ARG A 520 -26.84 -0.57 -14.37
C ARG A 520 -26.88 0.97 -14.27
N PRO A 521 -27.15 1.69 -15.37
CA PRO A 521 -27.37 3.13 -15.33
C PRO A 521 -28.59 3.45 -14.43
N LEU A 522 -28.47 4.53 -13.67
CA LEU A 522 -29.56 5.11 -12.91
C LEU A 522 -30.61 5.68 -13.89
N ALA A 523 -31.84 5.86 -13.40
CA ALA A 523 -32.93 6.36 -14.24
C ALA A 523 -32.64 7.73 -14.86
N GLU A 524 -31.96 8.62 -14.13
CA GLU A 524 -31.57 9.95 -14.62
C GLU A 524 -30.45 9.89 -15.67
N GLU A 525 -29.46 9.03 -15.46
CA GLU A 525 -28.37 8.78 -16.42
C GLU A 525 -28.93 8.21 -17.73
N ARG A 526 -29.81 7.21 -17.63
CA ARG A 526 -30.50 6.61 -18.80
C ARG A 526 -31.28 7.66 -19.57
N LYS A 527 -32.15 8.41 -18.89
CA LYS A 527 -33.00 9.42 -19.53
C LYS A 527 -32.18 10.48 -20.28
N SER A 528 -31.07 10.93 -19.70
CA SER A 528 -30.20 11.93 -20.32
C SER A 528 -29.57 11.41 -21.61
N ILE A 529 -29.20 10.14 -21.64
CA ILE A 529 -28.59 9.49 -22.82
C ILE A 529 -29.64 9.18 -23.90
N GLU A 530 -30.86 8.79 -23.52
CA GLU A 530 -31.97 8.59 -24.45
C GLU A 530 -32.31 9.88 -25.21
N VAL A 531 -32.34 11.02 -24.52
CA VAL A 531 -32.52 12.33 -25.16
C VAL A 531 -31.39 12.60 -26.16
N TYR A 532 -30.13 12.32 -25.78
CA TYR A 532 -29.00 12.56 -26.66
C TYR A 532 -28.99 11.65 -27.90
N LEU A 533 -29.38 10.38 -27.75
CA LEU A 533 -29.56 9.44 -28.86
C LEU A 533 -30.66 9.90 -29.84
N ALA A 534 -31.74 10.50 -29.34
CA ALA A 534 -32.83 10.99 -30.18
C ALA A 534 -32.43 12.21 -31.02
N ASP A 535 -31.52 13.05 -30.51
CA ASP A 535 -31.07 14.29 -31.17
C ASP A 535 -29.89 14.08 -32.13
N SER A 536 -29.28 12.89 -32.17
CA SER A 536 -28.07 12.60 -32.96
C SER A 536 -28.33 11.68 -34.15
N GLU A 537 -27.75 12.02 -35.32
CA GLU A 537 -27.77 11.16 -36.51
C GLU A 537 -26.70 10.04 -36.46
N ASN A 538 -25.72 10.14 -35.57
CA ASN A 538 -24.63 9.17 -35.45
C ASN A 538 -24.69 8.43 -34.09
N ARG A 539 -25.39 7.30 -34.10
CA ARG A 539 -25.53 6.40 -32.95
C ARG A 539 -24.19 5.97 -32.35
N GLN A 540 -23.19 5.67 -33.19
CA GLN A 540 -21.89 5.23 -32.69
C GLN A 540 -21.19 6.34 -31.92
N ALA A 541 -21.16 7.56 -32.48
CA ALA A 541 -20.54 8.72 -31.82
C ALA A 541 -21.17 8.99 -30.44
N VAL A 542 -22.50 8.85 -30.31
CA VAL A 542 -23.17 9.03 -29.00
C VAL A 542 -22.64 8.03 -27.96
N PHE A 543 -22.48 6.75 -28.32
CA PHE A 543 -21.94 5.76 -27.38
C PHE A 543 -20.44 5.92 -27.12
N GLU A 544 -19.68 6.45 -28.08
CA GLU A 544 -18.27 6.84 -27.87
C GLU A 544 -18.18 7.99 -26.84
N ASP A 545 -19.05 9.00 -26.94
CA ASP A 545 -19.14 10.12 -25.99
C ASP A 545 -19.63 9.66 -24.60
N VAL A 546 -20.58 8.72 -24.54
CA VAL A 546 -21.01 8.10 -23.28
C VAL A 546 -19.84 7.36 -22.63
N LEU A 547 -19.09 6.55 -23.39
CA LEU A 547 -17.95 5.82 -22.83
C LEU A 547 -16.84 6.79 -22.38
N TRP A 548 -16.56 7.83 -23.16
CA TRP A 548 -15.63 8.89 -22.77
C TRP A 548 -16.06 9.56 -21.45
N SER A 549 -17.36 9.84 -21.28
CA SER A 549 -17.92 10.44 -20.07
C SER A 549 -17.81 9.51 -18.86
N ILE A 550 -18.03 8.21 -19.05
CA ILE A 550 -17.83 7.18 -18.03
C ILE A 550 -16.38 7.16 -17.57
N LEU A 551 -15.40 7.12 -18.50
CA LEU A 551 -13.98 7.04 -18.17
C LEU A 551 -13.43 8.29 -17.48
N ASN A 552 -14.07 9.45 -17.70
CA ASN A 552 -13.75 10.72 -17.06
C ASN A 552 -14.52 10.96 -15.75
N SER A 553 -15.41 10.05 -15.35
CA SER A 553 -16.20 10.20 -14.13
C SER A 553 -15.39 9.92 -12.87
N LYS A 554 -15.76 10.56 -11.76
CA LYS A 554 -15.16 10.26 -10.44
C LYS A 554 -15.44 8.82 -10.01
N GLU A 555 -16.59 8.27 -10.36
CA GLU A 555 -16.95 6.89 -10.03
C GLU A 555 -16.01 5.88 -10.71
N PHE A 556 -15.49 6.21 -11.90
CA PHE A 556 -14.57 5.35 -12.62
C PHE A 556 -13.14 5.44 -12.06
N VAL A 557 -12.63 6.67 -11.94
CA VAL A 557 -11.22 6.94 -11.57
C VAL A 557 -10.93 6.58 -10.10
N PHE A 558 -11.96 6.48 -9.25
CA PHE A 558 -11.83 6.15 -7.84
C PHE A 558 -12.46 4.79 -7.49
N ASN A 559 -11.81 4.07 -6.59
CA ASN A 559 -12.38 2.97 -5.83
C ASN A 559 -13.12 3.53 -4.61
N HIS A 560 -14.32 3.06 -4.32
CA HIS A 560 -15.25 3.69 -3.39
C HIS A 560 -16.07 2.66 -2.62
#